data_AF-A0A925D227-F1
#
_entry.id   AF-A0A925D227-F1
#
_cell.length_a   1.000
_cell.length_b   1.000
_cell.length_c   1.000
_cell.angle_alpha   90.00
_cell.angle_beta   90.00
_cell.angle_gamma   90.00
#
_symmetry.space_group_name_H-M   'P 1'
#
loop_
_entity.id
_entity.type
_entity.pdbx_description
1 polymer ?
#
loop_
_entity_poly.entity_id
_entity_poly.type
_entity_poly.pdbx_seq_one_letter_code
_entity_poly.pdbx_strand_id
1 'polypeptide(L)' 'MPYIPVEDHLPGITGLLEYRKDTAQPIRELTQILLRGPSTLTTGERELIATVVSHGNECRFCTAAHTAAA' A
#
# COMPACT_ATOMS: atom_id res chain seq x y z
N MET A 1 6.77 1.25 -18.46
CA MET A 1 7.15 2.67 -18.58
C MET A 1 5.89 3.50 -18.39
N PRO A 2 5.89 4.46 -17.45
CA PRO A 2 4.76 5.36 -17.25
C PRO A 2 4.60 6.30 -18.44
N TYR A 3 3.36 6.64 -18.78
CA TYR A 3 3.03 7.63 -19.84
C TYR A 3 2.85 9.05 -19.28
N ILE A 4 3.23 9.24 -18.01
CA ILE A 4 3.19 10.49 -17.27
C ILE A 4 4.54 10.70 -16.58
N PRO A 5 4.97 11.95 -16.33
CA PRO A 5 6.22 12.21 -15.63
C PRO A 5 6.09 11.81 -14.16
N VAL A 6 6.83 10.79 -13.74
CA VAL A 6 6.96 10.35 -12.33
C VAL A 6 8.43 10.41 -11.94
N GLU A 7 8.72 10.48 -10.65
CA GLU A 7 10.10 10.50 -10.17
C GLU A 7 10.79 9.14 -10.37
N ASP A 8 11.88 9.10 -11.13
CA ASP A 8 12.55 7.86 -11.56
C ASP A 8 13.06 6.97 -10.41
N HIS A 9 13.30 7.56 -9.24
CA HIS A 9 13.81 6.86 -8.06
C HIS A 9 12.69 6.24 -7.20
N LEU A 10 11.42 6.49 -7.52
CA LEU A 10 10.27 5.98 -6.77
C LEU A 10 9.59 4.85 -7.57
N PRO A 11 9.71 3.58 -7.13
CA PRO A 11 9.16 2.47 -7.87
C PRO A 11 7.63 2.38 -7.73
N GLY A 12 6.96 1.94 -8.79
CA GLY A 12 5.56 1.51 -8.77
C GLY A 12 4.59 2.56 -8.23
N ILE A 13 3.73 2.14 -7.28
CA ILE A 13 2.69 2.99 -6.71
C ILE A 13 3.25 4.22 -5.99
N THR A 14 4.47 4.14 -5.43
CA THR A 14 5.09 5.27 -4.72
C THR A 14 5.29 6.47 -5.64
N GLY A 15 5.72 6.24 -6.89
CA GLY A 15 5.86 7.31 -7.89
C GLY A 15 4.51 7.94 -8.27
N LEU A 16 3.43 7.16 -8.32
CA LEU A 16 2.09 7.67 -8.59
C LEU A 16 1.53 8.50 -7.43
N LEU A 17 1.76 8.06 -6.19
CA LEU A 17 1.36 8.80 -4.99
C LEU A 17 2.13 10.12 -4.85
N GLU A 18 3.38 10.15 -5.30
CA GLU A 18 4.18 11.38 -5.31
C GLU A 18 3.74 12.34 -6.42
N TYR A 19 3.42 11.81 -7.60
CA TYR A 19 2.93 12.58 -8.74
C TYR A 19 1.62 13.35 -8.45
N ARG A 20 0.68 12.78 -7.68
CA ARG A 20 -0.60 13.43 -7.33
C ARG A 20 -0.91 13.40 -5.85
N LYS A 21 -0.22 14.27 -5.11
CA LYS A 21 -0.30 14.40 -3.64
C LYS A 21 -1.71 14.66 -3.10
N ASP A 22 -2.50 15.44 -3.82
CA ASP A 22 -3.89 15.77 -3.47
C ASP A 22 -4.77 14.50 -3.37
N THR A 23 -4.61 13.59 -4.33
CA THR A 23 -5.31 12.30 -4.32
C THR A 23 -4.61 11.23 -3.48
N ALA A 24 -3.30 11.36 -3.26
CA ALA A 24 -2.51 10.41 -2.49
C ALA A 24 -2.68 10.59 -0.98
N GLN A 25 -2.95 11.81 -0.50
CA GLN A 25 -3.05 12.08 0.92
C GLN A 25 -4.15 11.24 1.61
N PRO A 26 -5.40 11.18 1.09
CA PRO A 26 -6.45 10.40 1.73
C PRO A 26 -6.14 8.90 1.84
N ILE A 27 -5.53 8.30 0.80
CA ILE A 27 -5.20 6.87 0.82
C ILE A 27 -4.01 6.58 1.76
N ARG A 28 -3.04 7.49 1.85
CA ARG A 28 -1.93 7.41 2.83
C ARG A 28 -2.46 7.48 4.25
N GLU A 29 -3.39 8.38 4.54
CA GLU A 29 -4.02 8.47 5.86
C GLU A 29 -4.83 7.23 6.20
N LEU A 30 -5.68 6.77 5.28
CA LEU A 30 -6.49 5.58 5.48
C LEU A 30 -5.62 4.34 5.75
N THR A 31 -4.54 4.15 4.99
CA THR A 31 -3.63 3.00 5.20
C THR A 31 -2.91 3.06 6.54
N GLN A 32 -2.53 4.24 7.04
CA GLN A 32 -1.98 4.39 8.39
C GLN A 32 -3.02 4.05 9.46
N ILE A 33 -4.25 4.54 9.33
CA ILE A 33 -5.35 4.24 10.26
C ILE A 33 -5.58 2.73 10.31
N LEU A 34 -5.71 2.08 9.15
CA LEU A 34 -6.02 0.66 9.07
C LEU A 34 -4.85 -0.18 9.57
N LEU A 35 -3.64 0.02 9.08
CA LEU A 35 -2.53 -0.90 9.29
C LEU A 35 -1.68 -0.58 10.53
N ARG A 36 -1.72 0.66 11.05
CA ARG A 36 -0.86 1.12 12.15
C ARG A 36 -1.61 1.80 13.29
N GLY A 37 -2.86 2.23 13.08
CA GLY A 37 -3.69 2.87 14.10
C GLY A 37 -4.12 1.92 15.24
N PRO A 38 -4.77 2.45 16.30
CA PRO A 38 -5.34 1.65 17.38
C PRO A 38 -6.32 0.60 16.86
N SER A 39 -6.20 -0.63 17.34
CA SER A 39 -7.04 -1.75 16.92
C SER A 39 -6.99 -2.87 17.97
N THR A 40 -8.02 -3.72 17.97
CA THR A 40 -8.00 -5.00 18.70
C THR A 40 -7.17 -6.06 17.99
N LEU A 41 -6.88 -5.87 16.70
CA LEU A 41 -5.99 -6.70 15.91
C LEU A 41 -4.56 -6.17 16.00
N THR A 42 -3.61 -7.08 16.11
CA THR A 42 -2.18 -6.79 15.99
C THR A 42 -1.85 -6.28 14.59
N THR A 43 -0.68 -5.65 14.44
CA THR A 43 -0.18 -5.24 13.12
C THR A 43 -0.01 -6.44 12.18
N GLY A 44 0.57 -7.54 12.66
CA GLY A 44 0.75 -8.76 11.85
C GLY A 44 -0.58 -9.37 11.37
N GLU A 45 -1.62 -9.40 12.20
CA GLU A 45 -2.95 -9.88 11.78
C GLU A 45 -3.56 -9.01 10.67
N ARG A 46 -3.36 -7.69 10.74
CA ARG A 46 -3.86 -6.76 9.71
C ARG A 46 -3.10 -6.89 8.41
N GLU A 47 -1.79 -7.07 8.48
CA GLU A 47 -0.95 -7.34 7.30
C GLU A 47 -1.25 -8.73 6.69
N LEU A 48 -1.58 -9.74 7.51
CA LEU A 48 -2.04 -11.04 7.04
C LEU A 48 -3.37 -10.93 6.28
N ILE A 49 -4.35 -10.18 6.81
CA ILE A 49 -5.60 -9.91 6.10
C ILE A 49 -5.31 -9.23 4.75
N ALA A 50 -4.47 -8.19 4.75
CA ALA A 50 -4.08 -7.49 3.53
C ALA A 50 -3.38 -8.41 2.51
N THR A 51 -2.53 -9.33 2.98
CA THR A 51 -1.85 -10.34 2.17
C THR A 51 -2.85 -11.31 1.51
N VAL A 52 -3.76 -11.89 2.29
CA VAL A 52 -4.75 -12.87 1.80
C VAL A 52 -5.70 -12.22 0.78
N VAL A 53 -6.21 -11.03 1.08
CA VAL A 53 -7.11 -10.29 0.18
C VAL A 53 -6.37 -9.90 -1.12
N SER A 54 -5.13 -9.44 -1.01
CA SER A 54 -4.32 -9.09 -2.18
C SER A 54 -4.01 -10.29 -3.07
N HIS A 55 -3.74 -11.45 -2.46
CA HIS A 55 -3.52 -12.69 -3.18
C HIS A 55 -4.78 -13.14 -3.94
N GLY A 56 -5.94 -13.08 -3.28
CA GLY A 56 -7.24 -13.40 -3.90
C GLY A 56 -7.61 -12.47 -5.07
N ASN A 57 -7.10 -11.24 -5.07
CA ASN A 57 -7.23 -10.28 -6.17
C ASN A 57 -6.07 -10.37 -7.19
N GLU A 58 -5.22 -11.39 -7.10
CA GLU A 58 -4.05 -11.59 -7.97
C GLU A 58 -3.06 -10.42 -7.99
N CYS A 59 -3.09 -9.56 -6.97
CA CYS A 59 -2.22 -8.40 -6.86
C CYS A 59 -0.87 -8.80 -6.29
N ARG A 60 0.06 -9.16 -7.19
CA ARG A 60 1.41 -9.64 -6.81
C ARG A 60 2.19 -8.61 -5.98
N PHE A 61 2.08 -7.33 -6.32
CA PHE A 61 2.76 -6.26 -5.59
C PHE A 61 2.28 -6.17 -4.14
N CYS A 62 0.97 -6.02 -3.93
CA CYS A 62 0.40 -5.91 -2.58
C CYS A 62 0.62 -7.19 -1.79
N THR A 63 0.49 -8.37 -2.41
CA THR A 63 0.78 -9.65 -1.75
C THR A 63 2.21 -9.68 -1.22
N ALA A 64 3.20 -9.34 -2.05
CA ALA A 64 4.61 -9.35 -1.63
C ALA A 64 4.91 -8.28 -0.57
N ALA A 65 4.37 -7.07 -0.74
CA ALA A 65 4.60 -5.96 0.19
C ALA A 65 4.02 -6.25 1.59
N HIS A 66 2.78 -6.74 1.66
CA HIS A 66 2.13 -7.07 2.93
C HIS A 66 2.73 -8.33 3.57
N THR A 67 3.13 -9.33 2.77
CA THR A 67 3.85 -10.51 3.31
C THR A 67 5.16 -10.11 3.98
N ALA A 68 5.90 -9.16 3.39
CA ALA A 68 7.16 -8.69 3.97
C ALA A 68 6.98 -7.81 5.22
N ALA A 69 5.78 -7.25 5.42
CA ALA A 69 5.44 -6.36 6.52
C ALA A 69 4.74 -7.05 7.70
N ALA A 70 4.15 -8.23 7.47
CA ALA A 70 3.47 -9.05 8.48
C ALA A 70 4.44 -9.66 9.49
#